data_AF-A0A8J1YXP4-F1
#
_entry.id   AF-A0A8J1YXP4-F1
#
_cell.length_a   1.000
_cell.length_b   1.000
_cell.length_c   1.000
_cell.angle_alpha   90.00
_cell.angle_beta   90.00
_cell.angle_gamma   90.00
#
_symmetry.space_group_name_H-M   'P 1'
#
loop_
_entity.id
_entity.type
_entity.pdbx_description
1 polymer ?
#
loop_
_entity_poly.entity_id
_entity_poly.type
_entity_poly.pdbx_seq_one_letter_code
_entity_poly.pdbx_strand_id
1 'polypeptide(L)'
;MGIEIDAHACLLKGLIGGIGAIPGTCGSHPFDVIKIRMQVRAEKLSPAIKTIHAGDFRNFYRGFFPAIEQRLITRGPMFLVSELYTQIVQQNTNLSRTASTYVGSCGSGFTTGFLAGLAEYRKKLLSQNVITKQEARWDNLYRTAKNAGTLPYLLRRLVAAGCCSATYDSFFFGTQTFLAQHQNYGPGLSYGCAAVVAVVAAFAFDTTVARMMVVPPGTPCKSFFATLRDAFQADEHNRSGIARVAKGYRGLSARSVEFFINYSITGMTSVYVIMAFDAVFGTNAT
;
A
#
# COMPACT_ATOMS: atom_id res chain seq x y z
N MET A 1 7.29 -20.50 -27.45
CA MET A 1 8.28 -20.17 -26.40
C MET A 1 7.54 -20.28 -25.08
N GLY A 2 7.78 -21.33 -24.28
CA GLY A 2 7.07 -21.54 -23.03
C GLY A 2 7.60 -20.58 -21.97
N ILE A 3 6.72 -19.92 -21.22
CA ILE A 3 7.10 -19.11 -20.06
C ILE A 3 7.36 -20.09 -18.91
N GLU A 4 8.62 -20.26 -18.53
CA GLU A 4 9.01 -21.17 -17.44
C GLU A 4 8.97 -20.41 -16.12
N ILE A 5 7.82 -20.40 -15.46
CA ILE A 5 7.63 -19.64 -14.23
C ILE A 5 8.19 -20.44 -13.05
N ASP A 6 9.09 -19.84 -12.27
CA ASP A 6 9.52 -20.37 -10.99
C ASP A 6 8.46 -20.05 -9.92
N ALA A 7 7.52 -20.99 -9.78
CA ALA A 7 6.46 -20.93 -8.78
C ALA A 7 7.02 -20.97 -7.34
N HIS A 8 8.17 -21.61 -7.11
CA HIS A 8 8.80 -21.70 -5.80
C HIS A 8 9.31 -20.33 -5.36
N ALA A 9 9.99 -19.59 -6.25
CA ALA A 9 10.40 -18.21 -5.99
C ALA A 9 9.20 -17.28 -5.75
N CYS A 10 8.11 -17.43 -6.53
CA CYS A 10 6.89 -16.63 -6.34
C CYS A 10 6.26 -16.88 -4.96
N LEU A 11 6.11 -18.15 -4.57
CA LEU A 11 5.57 -18.53 -3.27
C LEU A 11 6.45 -18.04 -2.13
N LEU A 12 7.77 -18.20 -2.23
CA LEU A 12 8.72 -17.70 -1.24
C LEU A 12 8.58 -16.19 -1.04
N LYS A 13 8.54 -15.42 -2.13
CA LYS A 13 8.32 -13.96 -2.05
C LYS A 13 6.98 -13.63 -1.40
N GLY A 14 5.92 -14.36 -1.76
CA GLY A 14 4.61 -14.24 -1.11
C GLY A 14 4.65 -14.50 0.39
N LEU A 15 5.35 -15.55 0.84
CA LEU A 15 5.51 -15.88 2.24
C LEU A 15 6.32 -14.82 2.99
N ILE A 16 7.39 -14.28 2.38
CA ILE A 16 8.15 -13.15 2.94
C ILE A 16 7.22 -11.96 3.19
N GLY A 17 6.40 -11.59 2.20
CA GLY A 17 5.45 -10.50 2.31
C GLY A 17 4.36 -10.74 3.36
N GLY A 18 3.78 -11.95 3.39
CA GLY A 18 2.69 -12.33 4.28
C GLY A 18 3.14 -12.54 5.73
N ILE A 19 4.11 -13.42 5.97
CA ILE A 19 4.64 -13.73 7.31
C ILE A 19 5.38 -12.52 7.88
N GLY A 20 6.19 -11.84 7.06
CA GLY A 20 6.91 -10.64 7.50
C GLY A 20 6.00 -9.48 7.91
N ALA A 21 4.76 -9.44 7.41
CA ALA A 21 3.78 -8.44 7.82
C ALA A 21 3.37 -8.56 9.30
N ILE A 22 3.48 -9.73 9.91
CA ILE A 22 3.08 -9.98 11.31
C ILE A 22 4.01 -9.20 12.27
N PRO A 23 5.32 -9.51 12.37
CA PRO A 23 6.23 -8.77 13.25
C PRO A 23 6.37 -7.31 12.82
N GLY A 24 6.28 -7.02 11.51
CA GLY A 24 6.26 -5.64 11.03
C GLY A 24 5.07 -4.84 11.56
N THR A 25 3.92 -5.48 11.70
CA THR A 25 2.75 -4.86 12.34
C THR A 25 2.92 -4.75 13.84
N CYS A 26 3.50 -5.74 14.53
CA CYS A 26 3.83 -5.63 15.96
C CYS A 26 4.64 -4.36 16.27
N GLY A 27 5.62 -4.04 15.44
CA GLY A 27 6.49 -2.87 15.61
C GLY A 27 5.88 -1.55 15.14
N SER A 28 5.03 -1.56 14.10
CA SER A 28 4.51 -0.31 13.51
C SER A 28 3.13 0.11 14.05
N HIS A 29 2.36 -0.81 14.64
CA HIS A 29 0.96 -0.56 15.01
C HIS A 29 0.73 0.59 16.00
N PRO A 30 1.62 0.88 16.98
CA PRO A 30 1.48 2.08 17.81
C PRO A 30 1.42 3.38 16.97
N PHE A 31 2.19 3.44 15.88
CA PHE A 31 2.19 4.58 14.96
C PHE A 31 0.92 4.65 14.12
N ASP A 32 0.36 3.50 13.70
CA ASP A 32 -0.95 3.43 13.04
C ASP A 32 -2.05 4.03 13.93
N VAL A 33 -2.10 3.66 15.22
CA VAL A 33 -3.11 4.17 16.16
C VAL A 33 -2.97 5.68 16.38
N ILE A 34 -1.73 6.17 16.56
CA ILE A 34 -1.45 7.61 16.67
C ILE A 34 -1.91 8.34 15.41
N LYS A 35 -1.56 7.83 14.23
CA LYS A 35 -1.92 8.40 12.93
C LYS A 35 -3.44 8.50 12.75
N ILE A 36 -4.17 7.42 13.02
CA ILE A 36 -5.63 7.40 12.92
C ILE A 36 -6.24 8.46 13.84
N ARG A 37 -5.75 8.57 15.08
CA ARG A 37 -6.27 9.56 16.03
C ARG A 37 -5.99 10.99 15.58
N MET A 38 -4.78 11.28 15.12
CA MET A 38 -4.41 12.59 14.57
C MET A 38 -5.28 12.95 13.34
N GLN A 39 -5.61 11.99 12.49
CA GLN A 39 -6.44 12.21 11.31
C GLN A 39 -7.93 12.42 11.67
N VAL A 40 -8.48 11.63 12.59
CA VAL A 40 -9.90 11.68 12.95
C VAL A 40 -10.23 12.87 13.84
N ARG A 41 -9.35 13.22 14.78
CA ARG A 41 -9.60 14.27 15.79
C ARG A 41 -8.86 15.58 15.53
N ALA A 42 -8.08 15.67 14.45
CA ALA A 42 -7.19 16.79 14.16
C ALA A 42 -6.24 17.15 15.33
N GLU A 43 -5.97 16.20 16.23
CA GLU A 43 -5.10 16.38 17.40
C GLU A 43 -3.62 16.52 16.96
N LYS A 44 -2.87 17.36 17.66
CA LYS A 44 -1.39 17.40 17.53
C LYS A 44 -0.80 16.10 18.11
N LEU A 45 0.41 15.74 17.69
CA LEU A 45 1.08 14.48 18.05
C LEU A 45 1.17 14.25 19.58
N SER A 46 1.64 15.24 20.33
CA SER A 46 1.84 15.13 21.79
C SER A 46 0.53 14.91 22.56
N PRO A 47 -0.55 15.70 22.32
CA PRO A 47 -1.89 15.40 22.85
C PRO A 47 -2.41 14.01 22.46
N ALA A 48 -2.22 13.58 21.21
CA ALA A 48 -2.69 12.28 20.74
C ALA A 48 -2.01 11.14 21.52
N ILE A 49 -0.69 11.19 21.70
CA ILE A 49 0.07 10.19 22.47
C ILE A 49 -0.40 10.15 23.92
N LYS A 50 -0.52 11.30 24.59
CA LYS A 50 -0.96 11.37 25.99
C LYS A 50 -2.36 10.77 26.18
N THR A 51 -3.26 11.05 25.25
CA THR A 51 -4.64 10.58 25.33
C THR A 51 -4.83 9.13 24.86
N ILE A 52 -3.91 8.58 24.07
CA ILE A 52 -3.87 7.13 23.77
C ILE A 52 -3.31 6.39 24.98
N HIS A 53 -2.18 6.87 25.52
CA HIS A 53 -1.57 6.27 26.69
C HIS A 53 -2.59 6.22 27.83
N ALA A 54 -3.14 7.35 28.28
CA ALA A 54 -4.19 7.43 29.30
C ALA A 54 -4.03 6.46 30.50
N GLY A 55 -2.79 6.08 30.83
CA GLY A 55 -2.45 5.11 31.89
C GLY A 55 -2.31 3.64 31.47
N ASP A 56 -2.62 3.26 30.21
CA ASP A 56 -2.51 1.90 29.69
C ASP A 56 -1.86 1.85 28.29
N PHE A 57 -0.70 1.20 28.19
CA PHE A 57 0.04 1.00 26.95
C PHE A 57 -0.70 0.09 25.95
N ARG A 58 -1.64 -0.76 26.41
CA ARG A 58 -2.45 -1.65 25.54
C ARG A 58 -3.33 -0.86 24.57
N ASN A 59 -3.65 0.39 24.88
CA ASN A 59 -4.41 1.26 24.00
C ASN A 59 -3.69 1.54 22.66
N PHE A 60 -2.35 1.46 22.62
CA PHE A 60 -1.58 1.53 21.37
C PHE A 60 -1.79 0.32 20.46
N TYR A 61 -2.35 -0.77 20.98
CA TYR A 61 -2.62 -2.02 20.26
C TYR A 61 -4.12 -2.28 20.02
N ARG A 62 -4.96 -1.25 20.16
CA ARG A 62 -6.37 -1.37 19.80
C ARG A 62 -6.51 -1.65 18.30
N GLY A 63 -7.28 -2.67 17.93
CA GLY A 63 -7.49 -3.06 16.53
C GLY A 63 -6.31 -3.81 15.89
N PHE A 64 -5.42 -4.38 16.71
CA PHE A 64 -4.20 -5.06 16.25
C PHE A 64 -4.46 -6.30 15.37
N PHE A 65 -5.33 -7.22 15.78
CA PHE A 65 -5.62 -8.42 14.99
C PHE A 65 -6.21 -8.12 13.61
N PRO A 66 -7.23 -7.25 13.47
CA PRO A 66 -7.69 -6.82 12.15
C PRO A 66 -6.60 -6.18 11.29
N ALA A 67 -5.65 -5.46 11.89
CA ALA A 67 -4.54 -4.85 11.18
C ALA A 67 -3.54 -5.89 10.65
N ILE A 68 -3.22 -6.92 11.44
CA ILE A 68 -2.39 -8.05 11.00
C ILE A 68 -3.06 -8.78 9.84
N GLU A 69 -4.31 -9.19 10.02
CA GLU A 69 -5.07 -9.94 9.02
C GLU A 69 -5.11 -9.17 7.69
N GLN A 70 -5.44 -7.89 7.75
CA GLN A 70 -5.46 -7.04 6.56
C GLN A 70 -4.10 -7.00 5.87
N ARG A 71 -3.00 -6.82 6.62
CA ARG A 71 -1.65 -6.70 6.03
C ARG A 71 -1.14 -8.04 5.48
N LEU A 72 -1.51 -9.15 6.09
CA LEU A 72 -1.17 -10.49 5.59
C LEU A 72 -1.86 -10.76 4.25
N ILE A 73 -3.17 -10.47 4.19
CA ILE A 73 -3.98 -10.63 2.97
C ILE A 73 -3.52 -9.69 1.85
N THR A 74 -2.99 -8.51 2.15
CA THR A 74 -2.53 -7.59 1.10
C THR A 74 -1.08 -7.80 0.69
N ARG A 75 -0.16 -8.02 1.63
CA ARG A 75 1.29 -8.05 1.33
C ARG A 75 1.77 -9.36 0.74
N GLY A 76 1.18 -10.49 1.11
CA GLY A 76 1.53 -11.77 0.50
C GLY A 76 1.29 -11.74 -1.01
N PRO A 77 0.06 -11.42 -1.48
CA PRO A 77 -0.22 -11.28 -2.90
C PRO A 77 0.62 -10.21 -3.60
N MET A 78 0.83 -9.04 -2.96
CA MET A 78 1.68 -7.99 -3.52
C MET A 78 3.08 -8.51 -3.88
N PHE A 79 3.73 -9.24 -2.97
CA PHE A 79 5.07 -9.78 -3.20
C PHE A 79 5.09 -10.91 -4.21
N LEU A 80 4.12 -11.82 -4.12
CA LEU A 80 4.02 -12.97 -5.02
C LEU A 80 3.78 -12.53 -6.47
N VAL A 81 2.80 -11.65 -6.69
CA VAL A 81 2.42 -11.20 -8.04
C VAL A 81 3.50 -10.29 -8.62
N SER A 82 4.20 -9.50 -7.80
CA SER A 82 5.37 -8.73 -8.24
C SER A 82 6.49 -9.64 -8.75
N GLU A 83 6.82 -10.72 -8.05
CA GLU A 83 7.82 -11.68 -8.50
C GLU A 83 7.39 -12.38 -9.80
N LEU A 84 6.14 -12.82 -9.90
CA LEU A 84 5.58 -13.42 -11.10
C LEU A 84 5.73 -12.49 -12.32
N TYR A 85 5.32 -11.24 -12.20
CA TYR A 85 5.45 -10.28 -13.30
C TYR A 85 6.91 -9.95 -13.62
N THR A 86 7.77 -9.91 -12.61
CA THR A 86 9.21 -9.70 -12.80
C THR A 86 9.84 -10.81 -13.63
N GLN A 87 9.50 -12.08 -13.34
CA GLN A 87 9.96 -13.23 -14.12
C GLN A 87 9.45 -13.18 -15.56
N ILE A 88 8.16 -12.86 -15.76
CA ILE A 88 7.57 -12.71 -17.09
C ILE A 88 8.31 -11.62 -17.88
N VAL A 89 8.58 -10.46 -17.28
CA VAL A 89 9.32 -9.38 -17.96
C VAL A 89 10.75 -9.81 -18.26
N GLN A 90 11.43 -10.47 -17.33
CA GLN A 90 12.82 -10.91 -17.49
C GLN A 90 12.99 -11.98 -18.58
N GLN A 91 12.00 -12.84 -18.79
CA GLN A 91 12.05 -13.86 -19.86
C GLN A 91 11.72 -13.29 -21.24
N ASN A 92 10.87 -12.27 -21.29
CA ASN A 92 10.45 -11.65 -22.56
C ASN A 92 11.32 -10.46 -22.97
N THR A 93 12.23 -10.00 -22.11
CA THR A 93 13.05 -8.81 -22.36
C THR A 93 14.49 -9.03 -21.87
N ASN A 94 15.46 -8.42 -22.55
CA ASN A 94 16.87 -8.44 -22.13
C ASN A 94 17.18 -7.37 -21.06
N LEU A 95 16.22 -7.04 -20.21
CA LEU A 95 16.37 -6.02 -19.18
C LEU A 95 17.12 -6.57 -17.95
N SER A 96 17.83 -5.68 -17.25
CA SER A 96 18.46 -6.02 -15.97
C SER A 96 17.41 -6.40 -14.94
N ARG A 97 17.78 -7.20 -13.92
CA ARG A 97 16.84 -7.61 -12.87
C ARG A 97 16.15 -6.43 -12.20
N THR A 98 16.87 -5.33 -11.94
CA THR A 98 16.29 -4.11 -11.35
C THR A 98 15.24 -3.49 -12.28
N ALA A 99 15.52 -3.37 -13.58
CA ALA A 99 14.58 -2.82 -14.56
C ALA A 99 13.37 -3.74 -14.76
N SER A 100 13.58 -5.05 -14.87
CA SER A 100 12.50 -6.04 -14.97
C SER A 100 11.62 -6.03 -13.71
N THR A 101 12.23 -5.86 -12.53
CA THR A 101 11.48 -5.75 -11.27
C THR A 101 10.64 -4.48 -11.25
N TYR A 102 11.19 -3.35 -11.69
CA TYR A 102 10.45 -2.09 -11.76
C TYR A 102 9.25 -2.18 -12.71
N VAL A 103 9.48 -2.67 -13.94
CA VAL A 103 8.43 -2.80 -14.97
C VAL A 103 7.40 -3.88 -14.58
N GLY A 104 7.84 -5.03 -14.09
CA GLY A 104 6.97 -6.09 -13.59
C GLY A 104 6.13 -5.62 -12.40
N SER A 105 6.71 -4.80 -11.52
CA SER A 105 6.02 -4.22 -10.37
C SER A 105 5.00 -3.14 -10.78
N CYS A 106 5.21 -2.41 -11.87
CA CYS A 106 4.15 -1.55 -12.44
C CYS A 106 2.92 -2.38 -12.82
N GLY A 107 3.11 -3.49 -13.54
CA GLY A 107 2.01 -4.34 -14.01
C GLY A 107 1.30 -5.07 -12.87
N SER A 108 2.05 -5.70 -11.98
CA SER A 108 1.51 -6.41 -10.82
C SER A 108 0.83 -5.45 -9.83
N GLY A 109 1.42 -4.29 -9.55
CA GLY A 109 0.81 -3.25 -8.72
C GLY A 109 -0.50 -2.74 -9.33
N PHE A 110 -0.57 -2.57 -10.66
CA PHE A 110 -1.82 -2.21 -11.32
C PHE A 110 -2.90 -3.27 -11.11
N THR A 111 -2.58 -4.55 -11.39
CA THR A 111 -3.54 -5.66 -11.26
C THR A 111 -4.01 -5.82 -9.82
N THR A 112 -3.08 -5.88 -8.86
CA THR A 112 -3.42 -6.04 -7.44
C THR A 112 -4.20 -4.84 -6.91
N GLY A 113 -3.79 -3.62 -7.23
CA GLY A 113 -4.47 -2.38 -6.85
C GLY A 113 -5.86 -2.22 -7.47
N PHE A 114 -6.04 -2.64 -8.72
CA PHE A 114 -7.34 -2.61 -9.40
C PHE A 114 -8.32 -3.56 -8.71
N LEU A 115 -7.90 -4.80 -8.43
CA LEU A 115 -8.72 -5.80 -7.75
C LEU A 115 -9.00 -5.42 -6.29
N ALA A 116 -7.99 -4.95 -5.57
CA ALA A 116 -8.11 -4.49 -4.20
C ALA A 116 -8.88 -3.16 -4.09
N GLY A 117 -8.99 -2.39 -5.17
CA GLY A 117 -9.63 -1.08 -5.20
C GLY A 117 -11.10 -1.12 -4.78
N LEU A 118 -11.82 -2.23 -5.06
CA LEU A 118 -13.19 -2.43 -4.57
C LEU A 118 -13.21 -2.58 -3.04
N ALA A 119 -12.37 -3.48 -2.50
CA ALA A 119 -12.18 -3.69 -1.06
C ALA A 119 -11.84 -2.38 -0.34
N GLU A 120 -10.93 -1.61 -0.91
CA GLU A 120 -10.51 -0.32 -0.38
C GLU A 120 -11.62 0.73 -0.45
N TYR A 121 -12.37 0.79 -1.56
CA TYR A 121 -13.52 1.68 -1.72
C TYR A 121 -14.55 1.45 -0.62
N ARG A 122 -14.96 0.20 -0.42
CA ARG A 122 -15.88 -0.20 0.65
C ARG A 122 -15.35 0.20 2.03
N LYS A 123 -14.08 -0.08 2.31
CA LYS A 123 -13.44 0.27 3.57
C LYS A 123 -13.47 1.77 3.82
N LYS A 124 -13.15 2.60 2.81
CA LYS A 124 -13.13 4.06 2.93
C LYS A 124 -14.53 4.62 3.17
N LEU A 125 -15.55 4.18 2.44
CA LEU A 125 -16.93 4.63 2.66
C LEU A 125 -17.44 4.29 4.07
N LEU A 126 -17.18 3.08 4.56
CA LEU A 126 -17.54 2.66 5.92
C LEU A 126 -16.79 3.46 6.99
N SER A 127 -15.49 3.71 6.78
CA SER A 127 -14.68 4.45 7.76
C SER A 127 -15.09 5.91 7.93
N GLN A 128 -15.67 6.51 6.89
CA GLN A 128 -16.13 7.90 6.89
C GLN A 128 -17.62 8.03 7.20
N ASN A 129 -18.30 6.93 7.56
CA ASN A 129 -19.75 6.87 7.77
C ASN A 129 -20.57 7.44 6.58
N VAL A 130 -20.04 7.32 5.36
CA VAL A 130 -20.70 7.82 4.13
C VAL A 130 -21.87 6.91 3.75
N ILE A 131 -21.76 5.61 4.07
CA ILE A 131 -22.80 4.61 3.83
C ILE A 131 -22.93 3.68 5.04
N THR A 132 -24.07 3.02 5.16
CA THR A 132 -24.33 1.99 6.15
C THR A 132 -23.69 0.65 5.78
N LYS A 133 -23.57 -0.27 6.76
CA LYS A 133 -23.05 -1.64 6.52
C LYS A 133 -23.84 -2.42 5.46
N GLN A 134 -25.15 -2.19 5.37
CA GLN A 134 -26.02 -2.88 4.40
C GLN A 134 -25.78 -2.35 2.99
N GLU A 135 -25.63 -1.04 2.82
CA GLU A 135 -25.32 -0.39 1.55
C GLU A 135 -23.90 -0.71 1.06
N ALA A 136 -22.99 -1.01 2.00
CA ALA A 136 -21.61 -1.38 1.72
C ALA A 136 -21.41 -2.80 1.17
N ARG A 137 -22.48 -3.59 1.01
CA ARG A 137 -22.38 -4.90 0.36
C ARG A 137 -22.10 -4.75 -1.14
N TRP A 138 -21.34 -5.67 -1.72
CA TRP A 138 -20.86 -5.57 -3.11
C TRP A 138 -21.99 -5.51 -4.13
N ASP A 139 -23.00 -6.34 -3.94
CA ASP A 139 -24.23 -6.37 -4.73
C ASP A 139 -24.93 -5.01 -4.70
N ASN A 140 -25.06 -4.42 -3.51
CA ASN A 140 -25.72 -3.13 -3.33
C ASN A 140 -24.89 -1.98 -3.94
N LEU A 141 -23.58 -1.92 -3.71
CA LEU A 141 -22.71 -0.90 -4.31
C LEU A 141 -22.80 -0.90 -5.83
N TYR A 142 -22.75 -2.09 -6.44
CA TYR A 142 -22.87 -2.24 -7.89
C TYR A 142 -24.27 -1.87 -8.39
N ARG A 143 -25.32 -2.34 -7.73
CA ARG A 143 -26.72 -2.00 -8.08
C ARG A 143 -26.98 -0.51 -7.97
N THR A 144 -26.54 0.15 -6.90
CA THR A 144 -26.68 1.59 -6.72
C THR A 144 -25.94 2.37 -7.80
N ALA A 145 -24.69 1.99 -8.12
CA ALA A 145 -23.95 2.63 -9.19
C ALA A 145 -24.58 2.41 -10.57
N LYS A 146 -25.12 1.21 -10.83
CA LYS A 146 -25.84 0.90 -12.07
C LYS A 146 -27.13 1.70 -12.20
N ASN A 147 -27.94 1.74 -11.14
CA ASN A 147 -29.22 2.45 -11.12
C ASN A 147 -29.03 3.97 -11.25
N ALA A 148 -27.94 4.51 -10.72
CA ALA A 148 -27.59 5.93 -10.85
C ALA A 148 -26.86 6.28 -12.17
N GLY A 149 -26.57 5.29 -13.04
CA GLY A 149 -25.80 5.51 -14.27
C GLY A 149 -24.34 5.89 -14.03
N THR A 150 -23.79 5.64 -12.83
CA THR A 150 -22.45 6.08 -12.41
C THR A 150 -21.39 4.98 -12.49
N LEU A 151 -21.69 3.83 -13.10
CA LEU A 151 -20.75 2.70 -13.24
C LEU A 151 -19.39 3.08 -13.88
N PRO A 152 -19.32 3.97 -14.91
CA PRO A 152 -18.03 4.42 -15.44
C PRO A 152 -17.14 5.14 -14.41
N TYR A 153 -17.75 5.81 -13.43
CA TYR A 153 -17.00 6.47 -12.34
C TYR A 153 -16.47 5.46 -11.33
N LEU A 154 -17.18 4.35 -11.10
CA LEU A 154 -16.65 3.25 -10.30
C LEU A 154 -15.41 2.66 -10.97
N LEU A 155 -15.47 2.35 -12.26
CA LEU A 155 -14.31 1.85 -13.00
C LEU A 155 -13.14 2.84 -12.95
N ARG A 156 -13.40 4.14 -13.10
CA ARG A 156 -12.38 5.19 -12.98
C ARG A 156 -11.68 5.16 -11.62
N ARG A 157 -12.41 4.91 -10.51
CA ARG A 157 -11.82 4.78 -9.18
C ARG A 157 -10.91 3.54 -9.09
N LEU A 158 -11.31 2.42 -9.67
CA LEU A 158 -10.50 1.19 -9.68
C LEU A 158 -9.23 1.34 -10.51
N VAL A 159 -9.32 1.97 -11.69
CA VAL A 159 -8.14 2.29 -12.51
C VAL A 159 -7.21 3.23 -11.75
N ALA A 160 -7.74 4.25 -11.06
CA ALA A 160 -6.92 5.15 -10.24
C ALA A 160 -6.21 4.41 -9.09
N ALA A 161 -6.89 3.46 -8.43
CA ALA A 161 -6.29 2.61 -7.39
C ALA A 161 -5.20 1.69 -7.94
N GLY A 162 -5.44 1.11 -9.12
CA GLY A 162 -4.42 0.36 -9.87
C GLY A 162 -3.21 1.21 -10.19
N CYS A 163 -3.38 2.41 -10.75
CA CYS A 163 -2.27 3.33 -11.03
C CYS A 163 -1.49 3.71 -9.77
N CYS A 164 -2.19 3.99 -8.66
CA CYS A 164 -1.55 4.31 -7.38
C CYS A 164 -0.70 3.15 -6.86
N SER A 165 -1.22 1.93 -6.93
CA SER A 165 -0.52 0.73 -6.48
C SER A 165 0.64 0.38 -7.42
N ALA A 166 0.46 0.57 -8.74
CA ALA A 166 1.54 0.45 -9.72
C ALA A 166 2.71 1.39 -9.42
N THR A 167 2.42 2.66 -9.11
CA THR A 167 3.46 3.62 -8.69
C THR A 167 4.11 3.16 -7.38
N TYR A 168 3.33 2.76 -6.39
CA TYR A 168 3.91 2.31 -5.12
C TYR A 168 4.82 1.09 -5.29
N ASP A 169 4.33 0.02 -5.94
CA ASP A 169 5.03 -1.25 -6.07
C ASP A 169 6.29 -1.12 -6.93
N SER A 170 6.24 -0.36 -8.02
CA SER A 170 7.40 -0.14 -8.90
C SER A 170 8.56 0.55 -8.19
N PHE A 171 8.28 1.63 -7.46
CA PHE A 171 9.29 2.30 -6.65
C PHE A 171 9.73 1.43 -5.48
N PHE A 172 8.84 0.67 -4.85
CA PHE A 172 9.18 -0.20 -3.73
C PHE A 172 10.14 -1.32 -4.16
N PHE A 173 9.71 -2.23 -5.03
CA PHE A 173 10.52 -3.38 -5.41
C PHE A 173 11.73 -2.99 -6.26
N GLY A 174 11.59 -1.97 -7.11
CA GLY A 174 12.72 -1.43 -7.89
C GLY A 174 13.82 -0.86 -7.01
N THR A 175 13.46 0.00 -6.04
CA THR A 175 14.44 0.57 -5.09
C THR A 175 15.02 -0.50 -4.17
N GLN A 176 14.20 -1.44 -3.69
CA GLN A 176 14.66 -2.53 -2.83
C GLN A 176 15.71 -3.38 -3.55
N THR A 177 15.45 -3.75 -4.81
CA THR A 177 16.38 -4.52 -5.64
C THR A 177 17.65 -3.74 -5.93
N PHE A 178 17.53 -2.45 -6.28
CA PHE A 178 18.68 -1.58 -6.52
C PHE A 178 19.59 -1.48 -5.28
N LEU A 179 19.02 -1.20 -4.11
CA LEU A 179 19.77 -1.07 -2.84
C LEU A 179 20.43 -2.39 -2.42
N ALA A 180 19.74 -3.52 -2.60
CA ALA A 180 20.28 -4.83 -2.29
C ALA A 180 21.44 -5.21 -3.22
N GLN A 181 21.30 -4.97 -4.55
CA GLN A 181 22.28 -5.41 -5.54
C GLN A 181 23.49 -4.46 -5.69
N HIS A 182 23.27 -3.14 -5.65
CA HIS A 182 24.33 -2.17 -5.97
C HIS A 182 24.97 -1.55 -4.74
N GLN A 183 24.24 -1.45 -3.63
CA GLN A 183 24.71 -0.78 -2.41
C GLN A 183 25.01 -1.78 -1.27
N ASN A 184 24.77 -3.08 -1.46
CA ASN A 184 24.94 -4.14 -0.46
C ASN A 184 24.22 -3.86 0.87
N TYR A 185 23.05 -3.21 0.80
CA TYR A 185 22.26 -2.94 2.00
C TYR A 185 21.64 -4.22 2.54
N GLY A 186 21.69 -4.40 3.86
CA GLY A 186 21.00 -5.52 4.52
C GLY A 186 19.50 -5.54 4.20
N PRO A 187 18.83 -6.72 4.25
CA PRO A 187 17.42 -6.87 3.90
C PRO A 187 16.49 -5.91 4.65
N GLY A 188 16.73 -5.66 5.94
CA GLY A 188 15.93 -4.70 6.71
C GLY A 188 16.06 -3.25 6.23
N LEU A 189 17.29 -2.77 5.97
CA LEU A 189 17.49 -1.38 5.52
C LEU A 189 17.01 -1.18 4.08
N SER A 190 17.26 -2.14 3.18
CA SER A 190 16.80 -2.05 1.79
C SER A 190 15.28 -1.95 1.70
N TYR A 191 14.54 -2.77 2.44
CA TYR A 191 13.08 -2.74 2.48
C TYR A 191 12.53 -1.45 3.11
N GLY A 192 13.11 -1.00 4.23
CA GLY A 192 12.69 0.22 4.91
C GLY A 192 12.86 1.46 4.02
N CYS A 193 14.06 1.64 3.45
CA CYS A 193 14.35 2.76 2.56
C CYS A 193 13.48 2.72 1.29
N ALA A 194 13.31 1.54 0.69
CA ALA A 194 12.43 1.37 -0.47
C ALA A 194 10.98 1.74 -0.15
N ALA A 195 10.47 1.38 1.04
CA ALA A 195 9.13 1.74 1.46
C ALA A 195 8.97 3.27 1.59
N VAL A 196 9.97 3.98 2.10
CA VAL A 196 9.93 5.45 2.19
C VAL A 196 9.92 6.07 0.79
N VAL A 197 10.80 5.63 -0.12
CA VAL A 197 10.85 6.12 -1.51
C VAL A 197 9.50 5.89 -2.21
N ALA A 198 8.93 4.70 -2.07
CA ALA A 198 7.63 4.36 -2.64
C ALA A 198 6.49 5.21 -2.05
N VAL A 199 6.47 5.42 -0.73
CA VAL A 199 5.49 6.30 -0.07
C VAL A 199 5.58 7.72 -0.61
N VAL A 200 6.79 8.26 -0.76
CA VAL A 200 7.01 9.62 -1.28
C VAL A 200 6.56 9.72 -2.74
N ALA A 201 6.97 8.78 -3.59
CA ALA A 201 6.64 8.77 -5.01
C ALA A 201 5.13 8.62 -5.26
N ALA A 202 4.45 7.74 -4.51
CA ALA A 202 3.03 7.46 -4.68
C ALA A 202 2.10 8.38 -3.88
N PHE A 203 2.62 9.27 -3.02
CA PHE A 203 1.79 10.02 -2.05
C PHE A 203 0.70 10.87 -2.73
N ALA A 204 1.03 11.53 -3.83
CA ALA A 204 0.10 12.36 -4.58
C ALA A 204 -1.04 11.52 -5.19
N PHE A 205 -0.72 10.34 -5.71
CA PHE A 205 -1.70 9.38 -6.22
C PHE A 205 -2.60 8.88 -5.10
N ASP A 206 -2.02 8.46 -3.98
CA ASP A 206 -2.74 7.92 -2.84
C ASP A 206 -3.72 8.95 -2.25
N THR A 207 -3.28 10.20 -2.09
CA THR A 207 -4.13 11.30 -1.62
C THR A 207 -5.30 11.55 -2.58
N THR A 208 -5.03 11.53 -3.88
CA THR A 208 -6.05 11.74 -4.92
C THR A 208 -7.07 10.60 -4.93
N VAL A 209 -6.59 9.35 -4.91
CA VAL A 209 -7.44 8.15 -4.90
C VAL A 209 -8.27 8.09 -3.62
N ALA A 210 -7.69 8.41 -2.46
CA ALA A 210 -8.43 8.47 -1.20
C ALA A 210 -9.63 9.43 -1.30
N ARG A 211 -9.44 10.61 -1.91
CA ARG A 211 -10.53 11.57 -2.16
C ARG A 211 -11.57 11.06 -3.15
N MET A 212 -11.17 10.32 -4.18
CA MET A 212 -12.10 9.71 -5.14
C MET A 212 -12.90 8.55 -4.52
N MET A 213 -12.32 7.84 -3.56
CA MET A 213 -12.89 6.66 -2.90
C MET A 213 -13.85 6.96 -1.75
N VAL A 214 -13.90 8.21 -1.27
CA VAL A 214 -14.91 8.63 -0.26
C VAL A 214 -16.20 9.14 -0.90
N VAL A 215 -16.24 9.29 -2.22
CA VAL A 215 -17.42 9.74 -2.96
C VAL A 215 -18.43 8.57 -3.06
N PRO A 216 -19.71 8.75 -2.66
CA PRO A 216 -20.74 7.72 -2.73
C PRO A 216 -20.90 7.08 -4.12
N PRO A 217 -21.43 5.84 -4.19
CA PRO A 217 -21.60 5.12 -5.46
C PRO A 217 -22.60 5.82 -6.39
N GLY A 218 -23.64 6.47 -5.86
CA GLY A 218 -24.66 7.16 -6.65
C GLY A 218 -24.26 8.55 -7.18
N THR A 219 -23.07 9.05 -6.82
CA THR A 219 -22.62 10.40 -7.20
C THR A 219 -21.50 10.37 -8.23
N PRO A 220 -21.52 11.26 -9.24
CA PRO A 220 -20.42 11.40 -10.19
C PRO A 220 -19.10 11.71 -9.50
N CYS A 221 -18.02 11.09 -9.96
CA CYS A 221 -16.67 11.37 -9.48
C CYS A 221 -15.92 12.26 -10.47
N LYS A 222 -15.23 13.29 -9.96
CA LYS A 222 -14.29 14.09 -10.75
C LYS A 222 -13.22 13.20 -11.40
N SER A 223 -12.59 13.70 -12.46
CA SER A 223 -11.45 13.01 -13.06
C SER A 223 -10.26 12.97 -12.08
N PHE A 224 -9.32 12.04 -12.30
CA PHE A 224 -8.13 11.93 -11.47
C PHE A 224 -7.36 13.26 -11.43
N PHE A 225 -7.07 13.84 -12.59
CA PHE A 225 -6.34 15.12 -12.68
C PHE A 225 -7.10 16.31 -12.08
N ALA A 226 -8.43 16.36 -12.21
CA ALA A 226 -9.22 17.39 -11.54
C ALA A 226 -9.13 17.23 -10.02
N THR A 227 -9.26 16.00 -9.51
CA THR A 227 -9.16 15.72 -8.07
C THR A 227 -7.75 15.99 -7.54
N LEU A 228 -6.71 15.67 -8.32
CA LEU A 228 -5.32 15.98 -8.00
C LEU A 228 -5.11 17.50 -7.93
N ARG A 229 -5.60 18.25 -8.93
CA ARG A 229 -5.53 19.71 -8.93
C ARG A 229 -6.21 20.30 -7.69
N ASP A 230 -7.41 19.83 -7.36
CA ASP A 230 -8.17 20.26 -6.18
C ASP A 230 -7.44 19.89 -4.87
N ALA A 231 -6.71 18.76 -4.86
CA ALA A 231 -5.94 18.35 -3.70
C ALA A 231 -4.73 19.24 -3.40
N PHE A 232 -4.13 19.80 -4.45
CA PHE A 232 -2.95 20.67 -4.39
C PHE A 232 -3.27 22.14 -4.70
N GLN A 233 -4.54 22.54 -4.66
CA GLN A 233 -4.94 23.94 -4.84
C GLN A 233 -4.67 24.74 -3.55
N ALA A 234 -4.12 25.95 -3.72
CA ALA A 234 -3.88 26.88 -2.61
C ALA A 234 -5.20 27.36 -2.01
N ASP A 235 -5.24 27.58 -0.69
CA ASP A 235 -6.31 28.39 -0.09
C ASP A 235 -6.14 29.85 -0.51
N GLU A 236 -7.24 30.56 -0.71
CA GLU A 236 -7.26 31.95 -1.23
C GLU A 236 -6.38 32.92 -0.44
N HIS A 237 -6.11 32.65 0.84
CA HIS A 237 -5.28 33.46 1.72
C HIS A 237 -3.78 33.15 1.70
N ASN A 238 -3.32 32.05 1.10
CA ASN A 238 -1.89 31.70 1.11
C ASN A 238 -1.41 31.18 -0.26
N ARG A 239 -1.04 32.13 -1.13
CA ARG A 239 -0.65 31.88 -2.54
C ARG A 239 0.75 31.24 -2.72
N SER A 240 1.50 30.98 -1.65
CA SER A 240 2.85 30.42 -1.79
C SER A 240 2.82 28.98 -2.32
N GLY A 241 3.65 28.66 -3.31
CA GLY A 241 3.76 27.31 -3.87
C GLY A 241 4.13 26.25 -2.82
N ILE A 242 4.89 26.65 -1.80
CA ILE A 242 5.31 25.78 -0.69
C ILE A 242 4.11 25.37 0.18
N ALA A 243 3.18 26.29 0.48
CA ALA A 243 1.97 25.97 1.24
C ALA A 243 1.07 24.97 0.51
N ARG A 244 1.02 25.01 -0.82
CA ARG A 244 0.28 24.05 -1.66
C ARG A 244 0.83 22.64 -1.55
N VAL A 245 2.16 22.51 -1.65
CA VAL A 245 2.85 21.22 -1.50
C VAL A 245 2.70 20.71 -0.06
N ALA A 246 2.88 21.58 0.94
CA ALA A 246 2.73 21.21 2.35
C ALA A 246 1.31 20.70 2.69
N LYS A 247 0.26 21.30 2.10
CA LYS A 247 -1.13 20.84 2.26
C LYS A 247 -1.35 19.46 1.62
N GLY A 248 -0.86 19.28 0.40
CA GLY A 248 -0.98 18.02 -0.34
C GLY A 248 -0.18 16.86 0.26
N TYR A 249 0.91 17.14 0.99
CA TYR A 249 1.77 16.16 1.65
C TYR A 249 1.54 16.03 3.17
N ARG A 250 0.41 16.53 3.68
CA ARG A 250 0.09 16.46 5.11
C ARG A 250 -0.05 14.99 5.55
N GLY A 251 0.80 14.57 6.48
CA GLY A 251 0.84 13.19 6.99
C GLY A 251 1.84 12.28 6.29
N LEU A 252 2.60 12.79 5.31
CA LEU A 252 3.68 12.05 4.65
C LEU A 252 4.69 11.51 5.66
N SER A 253 5.20 12.35 6.57
CA SER A 253 6.23 11.95 7.54
C SER A 253 5.78 10.80 8.44
N ALA A 254 4.56 10.87 8.99
CA ALA A 254 4.00 9.80 9.81
C ALA A 254 3.87 8.48 9.03
N ARG A 255 3.42 8.56 7.77
CA ARG A 255 3.32 7.39 6.89
C ARG A 255 4.69 6.82 6.51
N SER A 256 5.68 7.67 6.24
CA SER A 256 7.05 7.24 5.92
C SER A 256 7.67 6.51 7.10
N VAL A 257 7.51 7.00 8.34
CA VAL A 257 8.02 6.32 9.55
C VAL A 257 7.32 4.99 9.79
N GLU A 258 5.98 4.97 9.69
CA GLU A 258 5.16 3.75 9.80
C GLU A 258 5.66 2.67 8.83
N PHE A 259 5.83 3.04 7.56
CA PHE A 259 6.24 2.13 6.50
C PHE A 259 7.70 1.72 6.62
N PHE A 260 8.60 2.63 6.98
CA PHE A 260 10.01 2.33 7.20
C PHE A 260 10.17 1.23 8.26
N ILE A 261 9.61 1.44 9.46
CA ILE A 261 9.72 0.48 10.58
C ILE A 261 9.15 -0.87 10.15
N ASN A 262 7.95 -0.84 9.56
CA ASN A 262 7.24 -2.07 9.21
C ASN A 262 7.98 -2.89 8.16
N TYR A 263 8.41 -2.25 7.06
CA TYR A 263 9.13 -2.94 6.00
C TYR A 263 10.55 -3.30 6.40
N SER A 264 11.21 -2.54 7.30
CA SER A 264 12.49 -2.97 7.85
C SER A 264 12.39 -4.26 8.66
N ILE A 265 11.35 -4.39 9.49
CA ILE A 265 11.10 -5.63 10.21
C ILE A 265 10.71 -6.76 9.25
N THR A 266 9.91 -6.47 8.22
CA THR A 266 9.57 -7.44 7.15
C THR A 266 10.85 -7.95 6.46
N GLY A 267 11.77 -7.04 6.12
CA GLY A 267 13.06 -7.37 5.52
C GLY A 267 13.95 -8.21 6.43
N MET A 268 14.04 -7.89 7.72
CA MET A 268 14.77 -8.75 8.69
C MET A 268 14.13 -10.14 8.83
N THR A 269 12.79 -10.19 8.86
CA THR A 269 12.04 -11.45 8.94
C THR A 269 12.24 -12.33 7.71
N SER A 270 12.46 -11.71 6.54
CA SER A 270 12.67 -12.44 5.29
C SER A 270 13.83 -13.44 5.37
N VAL A 271 14.89 -13.13 6.11
CA VAL A 271 16.04 -14.03 6.28
C VAL A 271 15.61 -15.36 6.92
N TYR A 272 14.82 -15.29 7.99
CA TYR A 272 14.32 -16.48 8.68
C TYR A 272 13.28 -17.24 7.85
N VAL A 273 12.44 -16.52 7.08
CA VAL A 273 11.46 -17.15 6.19
C VAL A 273 12.18 -17.93 5.09
N ILE A 274 13.23 -17.36 4.49
CA ILE A 274 14.05 -18.04 3.49
C ILE A 274 14.69 -19.29 4.10
N MET A 275 15.36 -19.16 5.24
CA MET A 275 15.99 -20.30 5.92
C MET A 275 14.99 -21.42 6.24
N ALA A 276 13.80 -21.08 6.74
CA ALA A 276 12.77 -22.06 7.07
C ALA A 276 12.19 -22.71 5.80
N PHE A 277 12.00 -21.94 4.74
CA PHE A 277 11.51 -22.44 3.47
C PHE A 277 12.51 -23.41 2.82
N ASP A 278 13.79 -23.03 2.79
CA ASP A 278 14.87 -23.89 2.30
C ASP A 278 15.03 -25.15 3.15
N ALA A 279 14.81 -25.09 4.47
CA ALA A 279 14.84 -26.28 5.31
C ALA A 279 13.68 -27.26 5.04
N VAL A 280 12.52 -26.76 4.60
CA VAL A 280 11.33 -27.58 4.33
C VAL A 280 11.32 -28.12 2.89
N PHE A 281 11.77 -27.32 1.93
CA PHE A 281 11.67 -27.64 0.50
C PHE A 281 13.04 -27.95 -0.15
N GLY A 282 14.15 -27.60 0.50
CA GLY A 282 15.52 -27.70 -0.03
C GLY A 282 16.25 -29.03 0.20
N THR A 283 15.58 -30.10 0.63
CA THR A 283 16.20 -31.44 0.75
C THR A 283 16.07 -32.34 -0.48
N ASN A 284 15.76 -31.80 -1.67
CA ASN A 284 15.68 -32.58 -2.93
C ASN A 284 16.53 -31.99 -4.07
N ALA A 285 17.71 -31.44 -3.77
CA ALA A 285 18.68 -31.04 -4.79
C ALA A 285 20.10 -31.51 -4.40
N THR A 286 20.29 -32.83 -4.40
CA THR A 286 21.59 -33.50 -4.58
C THR A 286 21.45 -34.47 -5.73
#